data_AF-A0A412BP62-F1
#
_entry.id   AF-A0A412BP62-F1
#
_cell.length_a   1.000
_cell.length_b   1.000
_cell.length_c   1.000
_cell.angle_alpha   90.00
_cell.angle_beta   90.00
_cell.angle_gamma   90.00
#
_symmetry.space_group_name_H-M   'P 1'
#
loop_
_entity.id
_entity.type
_entity.pdbx_description
1 polymer ?
#
loop_
_entity_poly.entity_id
_entity_poly.type
_entity_poly.pdbx_seq_one_letter_code
_entity_poly.pdbx_strand_id
1 'polypeptide(L)'
;MKRSIFVGVRFQPEEYEFLCEKAEKDPETRMRTGSKNLSAYVRKKTLQESGYQKELQIQKELKELVYQFRKIGTNINQATKQLHIGYEPAAAADRLEKNMTILEQKMEMLREELKRIYSNQEERKE
;
A
#
# COMPACT_ATOMS: atom_id res chain seq x y z
N MET A 1 8.90 -14.75 -1.22
CA MET A 1 10.31 -14.37 -1.48
C MET A 1 11.16 -14.81 -0.30
N LYS A 2 12.24 -15.56 -0.53
CA LYS A 2 13.13 -16.06 0.54
C LYS A 2 14.02 -14.91 1.03
N ARG A 3 14.20 -14.78 2.35
CA ARG A 3 15.08 -13.76 2.94
C ARG A 3 16.50 -14.34 2.99
N SER A 4 17.42 -13.75 2.24
CA SER A 4 18.80 -14.25 2.06
C SER A 4 19.86 -13.40 2.75
N ILE A 5 19.54 -12.16 3.13
CA ILE A 5 20.48 -11.24 3.79
C ILE A 5 20.44 -11.44 5.30
N PHE A 6 21.62 -11.59 5.91
CA PHE A 6 21.81 -11.69 7.35
C PHE A 6 22.46 -10.41 7.88
N VAL A 7 21.94 -9.89 8.99
CA VAL A 7 22.51 -8.75 9.73
C VAL A 7 22.72 -9.20 11.16
N GLY A 8 23.99 -9.21 11.61
CA GLY A 8 24.35 -9.53 12.99
C GLY A 8 24.26 -8.31 13.90
N VAL A 9 23.66 -8.47 15.07
CA VAL A 9 23.60 -7.43 16.12
C VAL A 9 24.20 -8.02 17.39
N ARG A 10 24.96 -7.22 18.13
CA ARG A 10 25.54 -7.62 19.43
C ARG A 10 24.65 -7.07 20.55
N PHE A 11 24.39 -7.93 21.53
CA PHE A 11 23.61 -7.62 22.72
C PHE A 11 24.40 -8.06 23.95
N GLN A 12 24.23 -7.33 25.05
CA GLN A 12 24.57 -7.84 26.37
C GLN A 12 23.63 -9.01 26.73
N PRO A 13 24.04 -9.90 27.66
CA PRO A 13 23.20 -11.02 28.08
C PRO A 13 21.79 -10.59 28.54
N GLU A 14 21.70 -9.50 29.30
CA GLU A 14 20.45 -8.97 29.84
C GLU A 14 19.55 -8.42 28.72
N GLU A 15 20.14 -7.75 27.73
CA GLU A 15 19.42 -7.25 26.55
C GLU A 15 18.86 -8.40 25.71
N TYR A 16 19.62 -9.49 25.57
CA TYR A 16 19.19 -10.68 24.84
C TYR A 16 18.06 -11.42 25.57
N GLU A 17 18.14 -11.52 26.90
CA GLU A 17 17.10 -12.15 27.71
C GLU A 17 15.79 -11.35 27.65
N PHE A 18 15.88 -10.02 27.76
CA PHE A 18 14.75 -9.13 27.56
C PHE A 18 14.12 -9.30 26.17
N LEU A 19 14.94 -9.38 25.10
CA LEU A 19 14.46 -9.60 23.74
C LEU A 19 13.74 -10.96 23.60
N CYS A 20 14.28 -12.01 24.22
CA CYS A 20 13.67 -13.33 24.26
C CYS A 20 12.30 -13.32 24.94
N GLU A 21 12.21 -12.72 26.12
CA GLU A 21 10.97 -12.62 26.89
C GLU A 21 9.88 -11.89 26.07
N LYS A 22 10.24 -10.77 25.44
CA LYS A 22 9.32 -10.02 24.59
C LYS A 22 8.85 -10.80 23.37
N ALA A 23 9.73 -11.55 22.73
CA ALA A 23 9.38 -12.39 21.57
C ALA A 23 8.53 -13.61 21.95
N GLU A 24 8.68 -14.16 23.16
CA GLU A 24 7.82 -15.25 23.66
C GLU A 24 6.39 -14.76 23.94
N LYS A 25 6.26 -13.53 24.41
CA LYS A 25 4.98 -12.90 24.75
C LYS A 25 4.23 -12.33 23.55
N ASP A 26 4.85 -12.23 22.36
CA ASP A 26 4.22 -11.68 21.15
C ASP A 26 3.59 -12.79 20.28
N PRO A 27 2.27 -13.02 20.34
CA PRO A 27 1.63 -14.13 19.64
C PRO A 27 1.72 -14.04 18.12
N GLU A 28 1.83 -12.83 17.55
CA GLU A 28 1.86 -12.61 16.10
C GLU A 28 3.18 -13.05 15.46
N THR A 29 4.27 -13.11 16.23
CA THR A 29 5.59 -13.43 15.70
C THR A 29 6.07 -14.82 16.06
N ARG A 30 5.41 -15.54 16.98
CA ARG A 30 5.75 -16.91 17.38
C ARG A 30 5.75 -17.90 16.22
N MET A 31 6.56 -18.95 16.35
CA MET A 31 6.52 -20.07 15.42
C MET A 31 5.22 -20.86 15.58
N ARG A 32 4.83 -21.64 14.55
CA ARG A 32 3.68 -22.55 14.63
C ARG A 32 3.77 -23.56 15.78
N THR A 33 5.00 -23.88 16.21
CA THR A 33 5.27 -24.76 17.35
C THR A 33 5.10 -24.07 18.71
N GLY A 34 4.74 -22.78 18.74
CA GLY A 34 4.64 -21.97 19.97
C GLY A 34 5.97 -21.45 20.49
N SER A 35 7.10 -21.84 19.90
CA SER A 35 8.43 -21.34 20.27
C SER A 35 8.67 -19.89 19.81
N LYS A 36 9.60 -19.20 20.49
CA LYS A 36 9.98 -17.82 20.16
C LYS A 36 10.60 -17.69 18.79
N ASN A 37 10.38 -16.55 18.16
CA ASN A 37 10.97 -16.21 16.87
C ASN A 37 11.54 -14.80 16.92
N LEU A 38 12.78 -14.69 17.38
CA LEU A 38 13.47 -13.41 17.52
C LEU A 38 13.55 -12.65 16.18
N SER A 39 13.81 -13.35 15.08
CA SER A 39 13.92 -12.72 13.77
C SER A 39 12.60 -12.16 13.26
N ALA A 40 11.46 -12.77 13.60
CA ALA A 40 10.15 -12.21 13.28
C ALA A 40 9.82 -11.03 14.19
N TYR A 41 10.09 -11.15 15.49
CA TYR A 41 9.87 -10.11 16.48
C TYR A 41 10.64 -8.82 16.17
N VAL A 42 11.96 -8.93 15.97
CA VAL A 42 12.83 -7.78 15.63
C VAL A 42 12.34 -7.11 14.35
N ARG A 43 11.97 -7.87 13.30
CA ARG A 43 11.47 -7.28 12.06
C ARG A 43 10.12 -6.60 12.21
N LYS A 44 9.22 -7.13 13.04
CA LYS A 44 7.96 -6.44 13.39
C LYS A 44 8.28 -5.09 14.03
N LYS A 45 9.10 -5.09 15.08
CA LYS A 45 9.52 -3.86 15.77
C LYS A 45 10.25 -2.86 14.87
N THR A 46 11.16 -3.32 14.01
CA THR A 46 11.98 -2.42 13.18
C THR A 46 11.32 -2.01 11.86
N LEU A 47 10.48 -2.84 11.24
CA LEU A 47 9.96 -2.59 9.89
C LEU A 47 8.44 -2.32 9.84
N GLN A 48 7.67 -2.83 10.80
CA GLN A 48 6.23 -2.52 10.88
C GLN A 48 6.00 -1.27 11.71
N GLU A 49 6.60 -1.18 12.89
CA GLU A 49 6.39 -0.02 13.78
C GLU A 49 7.12 1.24 13.30
N SER A 50 8.18 1.11 12.48
CA SER A 50 8.80 2.25 11.80
C SER A 50 7.97 2.81 10.64
N GLY A 51 6.86 2.16 10.27
CA GLY A 51 6.04 2.56 9.12
C GLY A 51 6.59 2.13 7.77
N TYR A 52 7.80 1.56 7.68
CA TYR A 52 8.43 1.17 6.41
C TYR A 52 7.54 0.26 5.54
N GLN A 53 6.91 -0.76 6.13
CA GLN A 53 5.99 -1.63 5.37
C GLN A 53 4.75 -0.90 4.86
N LYS A 54 4.21 0.04 5.65
CA LYS A 54 3.04 0.83 5.28
C LYS A 54 3.38 1.80 4.15
N GLU A 55 4.52 2.48 4.25
CA GLU A 55 5.03 3.38 3.21
C GLU A 55 5.26 2.63 1.89
N LEU A 56 5.87 1.43 1.96
CA LEU A 56 6.10 0.61 0.77
C LEU A 56 4.80 0.15 0.10
N GLN A 57 3.75 -0.09 0.89
CA GLN A 57 2.42 -0.43 0.39
C GLN A 57 1.76 0.78 -0.28
N ILE A 58 1.81 1.95 0.36
CA ILE A 58 1.30 3.22 -0.20
C ILE A 58 2.00 3.55 -1.52
N GLN A 59 3.32 3.38 -1.61
CA GLN A 59 4.06 3.63 -2.85
C GLN A 59 3.61 2.72 -4.00
N LYS A 60 3.28 1.45 -3.71
CA LYS A 60 2.75 0.52 -4.72
C LYS A 60 1.37 0.94 -5.20
N GLU A 61 0.49 1.28 -4.27
CA GLU A 61 -0.86 1.76 -4.57
C GLU A 61 -0.83 3.06 -5.39
N LEU A 62 0.06 3.99 -5.04
CA LEU A 62 0.28 5.23 -5.79
C LEU A 62 0.79 4.95 -7.21
N LYS A 63 1.73 4.01 -7.38
CA LYS A 63 2.24 3.63 -8.70
C LYS A 63 1.14 3.03 -9.58
N GLU A 64 0.27 2.21 -9.00
CA GLU A 64 -0.89 1.66 -9.70
C GLU A 64 -1.87 2.76 -10.10
N LEU A 65 -2.14 3.72 -9.21
CA LEU A 65 -2.98 4.88 -9.51
C LEU A 65 -2.44 5.70 -10.68
N VAL A 66 -1.13 6.02 -10.68
CA VAL A 66 -0.46 6.73 -11.78
C VAL A 66 -0.60 5.95 -13.10
N TYR A 67 -0.51 4.63 -13.05
CA TYR A 67 -0.71 3.79 -14.23
C TYR A 67 -2.15 3.88 -14.78
N GLN A 68 -3.16 3.87 -13.90
CA GLN A 68 -4.56 4.03 -14.31
C GLN A 68 -4.80 5.41 -14.94
N PHE A 69 -4.23 6.49 -14.39
CA PHE A 69 -4.30 7.82 -15.00
C PHE A 69 -3.71 7.86 -16.41
N ARG A 70 -2.57 7.19 -16.64
CA ARG A 70 -1.97 7.10 -17.98
C ARG A 70 -2.89 6.39 -18.98
N LYS A 71 -3.56 5.30 -18.56
CA LYS A 71 -4.54 4.60 -19.42
C LYS A 71 -5.70 5.53 -19.79
N ILE A 72 -6.22 6.27 -18.83
CA ILE A 72 -7.32 7.22 -19.07
C ILE A 72 -6.89 8.30 -20.06
N GLY A 73 -5.75 8.95 -19.83
CA GLY A 73 -5.24 9.97 -20.75
C GLY A 73 -5.06 9.43 -22.18
N THR A 74 -4.63 8.17 -22.31
CA THR A 74 -4.53 7.48 -23.60
C THR A 74 -5.90 7.29 -24.25
N ASN A 75 -6.92 6.84 -23.49
CA ASN A 75 -8.28 6.65 -23.99
C ASN A 75 -8.93 7.99 -24.41
N ILE A 76 -8.73 9.05 -23.62
CA ILE A 76 -9.20 10.42 -23.96
C ILE A 76 -8.58 10.85 -25.28
N ASN A 77 -7.25 10.74 -25.41
CA ASN A 77 -6.55 11.13 -26.64
C ASN A 77 -7.03 10.34 -27.87
N GLN A 78 -7.36 9.05 -27.70
CA GLN A 78 -7.94 8.24 -28.77
C GLN A 78 -9.34 8.73 -29.17
N ALA A 79 -10.22 9.00 -28.19
CA ALA A 79 -11.56 9.52 -28.44
C ALA A 79 -11.50 10.88 -29.13
N THR A 80 -10.63 11.80 -28.68
CA THR A 80 -10.44 13.12 -29.32
C THR A 80 -9.98 12.99 -30.76
N LYS A 81 -9.05 12.06 -31.06
CA LYS A 81 -8.64 11.79 -32.45
C LYS A 81 -9.80 11.26 -33.30
N GLN A 82 -10.60 10.34 -32.78
CA GLN A 82 -11.78 9.82 -33.50
C GLN A 82 -12.80 10.92 -33.81
N LEU A 83 -13.07 11.80 -32.83
CA LEU A 83 -13.92 12.98 -33.01
C LEU A 83 -13.36 13.94 -34.07
N HIS A 84 -12.05 14.20 -34.03
CA HIS A 84 -11.39 15.11 -34.98
C HIS A 84 -11.43 14.60 -36.43
N ILE A 85 -11.40 13.28 -36.64
CA ILE A 85 -11.42 12.66 -37.97
C ILE A 85 -12.87 12.45 -38.47
N GLY A 86 -13.89 12.86 -37.71
CA GLY A 86 -15.30 12.86 -38.14
C GLY A 86 -15.99 11.48 -38.13
N TYR A 87 -15.41 10.48 -37.47
CA TYR A 87 -15.98 9.13 -37.39
C TYR A 87 -16.90 9.02 -36.16
N GLU A 88 -18.21 8.92 -36.38
CA GLU A 88 -19.30 8.81 -35.39
C GLU A 88 -19.17 9.68 -34.11
N PRO A 89 -19.45 10.99 -34.22
CA PRO A 89 -19.20 11.96 -33.14
C PRO A 89 -19.97 11.71 -31.84
N ALA A 90 -21.25 11.31 -31.94
CA ALA A 90 -22.13 11.18 -30.78
C ALA A 90 -21.79 9.94 -29.92
N ALA A 91 -21.60 8.78 -30.55
CA ALA A 91 -21.29 7.55 -29.83
C ALA A 91 -19.89 7.58 -29.18
N ALA A 92 -18.94 8.28 -29.79
CA ALA A 92 -17.61 8.48 -29.19
C ALA A 92 -17.66 9.46 -27.99
N ALA A 93 -18.44 10.53 -28.10
CA ALA A 93 -18.66 11.48 -27.01
C ALA A 93 -19.38 10.84 -25.81
N ASP A 94 -20.47 10.10 -26.04
CA ASP A 94 -21.20 9.37 -24.99
C ASP A 94 -20.31 8.36 -24.24
N ARG A 95 -19.46 7.63 -24.98
CA ARG A 95 -18.50 6.70 -24.38
C ARG A 95 -17.45 7.42 -23.54
N LEU A 96 -16.99 8.58 -24.00
CA LEU A 96 -16.03 9.39 -23.27
C LEU A 96 -16.63 9.93 -21.98
N GLU A 97 -17.84 10.50 -22.06
CA GLU A 97 -18.58 11.04 -20.91
C GLU A 97 -18.81 9.95 -19.85
N LYS A 98 -19.31 8.77 -20.26
CA LYS A 98 -19.51 7.64 -19.35
C LYS A 98 -18.21 7.18 -18.67
N ASN A 99 -17.10 7.16 -19.40
CA ASN A 99 -15.79 6.83 -18.83
C ASN A 99 -15.31 7.89 -17.83
N MET A 100 -15.58 9.17 -18.08
CA MET A 100 -15.25 10.27 -17.17
C MET A 100 -16.09 10.21 -15.89
N THR A 101 -17.39 9.91 -15.96
CA THR A 101 -18.25 9.75 -14.78
C THR A 101 -17.78 8.58 -13.89
N ILE A 102 -17.40 7.44 -14.50
CA ILE A 102 -16.86 6.29 -13.75
C ILE A 102 -15.53 6.66 -13.06
N LEU A 103 -14.71 7.49 -13.72
CA LEU A 103 -13.47 7.96 -13.13
C LEU A 103 -13.71 8.86 -11.91
N GLU A 104 -14.62 9.82 -12.02
CA GLU A 104 -14.98 10.70 -10.90
C GLU A 104 -15.43 9.91 -9.67
N GLN A 105 -16.27 8.89 -9.87
CA GLN A 105 -16.71 8.00 -8.79
C GLN A 105 -15.54 7.25 -8.14
N LYS A 106 -14.60 6.72 -8.94
CA LYS A 106 -13.41 6.03 -8.42
C LYS A 106 -12.48 6.98 -7.66
N MET A 107 -12.35 8.22 -8.12
CA MET A 107 -11.54 9.24 -7.45
C MET A 107 -12.14 9.63 -6.09
N GLU A 108 -13.46 9.76 -6.00
CA GLU A 108 -14.11 10.08 -4.73
C GLU A 108 -14.00 8.93 -3.72
N MET A 109 -14.16 7.68 -4.16
CA MET A 109 -13.92 6.51 -3.30
C MET A 109 -12.49 6.47 -2.77
N LEU A 110 -11.50 6.71 -3.63
CA LEU A 110 -10.10 6.76 -3.23
C LEU A 110 -9.83 7.90 -2.23
N ARG A 111 -10.43 9.07 -2.46
CA ARG A 111 -10.32 10.22 -1.55
C ARG A 111 -10.84 9.88 -0.15
N GLU A 112 -11.99 9.21 -0.08
CA GLU A 112 -12.59 8.78 1.19
C GLU A 112 -11.77 7.68 1.89
N GLU A 113 -11.20 6.72 1.14
CA GLU A 113 -10.28 5.74 1.71
C GLU A 113 -9.02 6.38 2.29
N LEU A 114 -8.43 7.34 1.57
CA LEU A 114 -7.27 8.09 2.07
C LEU A 114 -7.62 8.86 3.34
N LYS A 115 -8.76 9.59 3.38
CA LYS A 115 -9.21 10.27 4.60
C LYS A 115 -9.32 9.30 5.78
N ARG A 116 -9.95 8.14 5.60
CA ARG A 116 -10.04 7.12 6.66
C ARG A 116 -8.68 6.64 7.14
N ILE A 117 -7.73 6.42 6.23
CA ILE A 117 -6.38 5.98 6.59
C ILE A 117 -5.65 7.04 7.43
N TYR A 118 -5.81 8.32 7.12
CA TYR A 118 -5.16 9.42 7.84
C TYR A 118 -5.87 9.78 9.16
N SER A 119 -7.21 9.79 9.22
CA SER A 119 -7.95 10.00 10.46
C SER A 119 -7.70 8.90 11.49
N ASN A 120 -7.65 7.63 11.06
CA ASN A 120 -7.31 6.49 11.92
C ASN A 120 -5.84 6.48 12.40
N GLN A 121 -4.98 7.39 11.92
CA GLN A 121 -3.61 7.57 12.41
C GLN A 121 -3.52 8.62 13.51
N GLU A 122 -4.43 9.59 13.56
CA GLU A 122 -4.49 10.60 14.62
C GLU A 122 -5.05 9.99 15.91
N GLU A 123 -6.08 9.15 15.83
CA GLU A 123 -6.69 8.47 16.98
C GLU A 123 -5.77 7.43 17.67
N ARG A 124 -4.70 6.97 17.01
CA ARG A 124 -3.73 6.02 17.61
C ARG A 124 -2.54 6.69 18.28
N LYS A 125 -2.51 8.03 18.31
CA LYS A 125 -1.45 8.81 18.97
C LYS A 125 -1.87 9.34 20.35
N GLU A 126 -3.11 9.11 20.78
CA GLU A 126 -3.61 9.30 22.15
C GLU A 126 -3.57 7.98 22.94
#